data_AF-A0A9E5EER9-F1
#
_entry.id   AF-A0A9E5EER9-F1
#
_cell.length_a   1.000
_cell.length_b   1.000
_cell.length_c   1.000
_cell.angle_alpha   90.00
_cell.angle_beta   90.00
_cell.angle_gamma   90.00
#
_symmetry.space_group_name_H-M   'P 1'
#
loop_
_entity.id
_entity.type
_entity.pdbx_description
1 polymer ?
#
loop_
_entity_poly.entity_id
_entity_poly.type
_entity_poly.pdbx_seq_one_letter_code
_entity_poly.pdbx_strand_id
1 'polypeptide(L)'
;ECVFPIKNKTLRARIEKEVLKVYTDKLGDVKQLNSEGQYLPCSPKGRSDTQVQATFLDLAKKHLAADANAVKKTPSKSARSRR
;
A
#
# COMPACT_ATOMS: atom_id res chain seq x y z
N GLU A 1 7.92 4.59 23.16
CA GLU A 1 7.45 4.94 21.80
C GLU A 1 8.54 5.68 21.04
N CYS A 2 8.84 5.25 19.81
CA CYS A 2 9.81 5.90 18.91
C CYS A 2 9.12 6.26 17.60
N VAL A 3 9.28 7.50 17.14
CA VAL A 3 8.71 7.99 15.88
C VAL A 3 9.85 8.37 14.94
N PHE A 4 9.84 7.82 13.73
CA PHE A 4 10.87 8.09 12.73
C PHE A 4 10.29 8.88 11.56
N PRO A 5 10.92 10.01 11.17
CA PRO A 5 10.44 10.80 10.05
C PRO A 5 10.74 10.10 8.72
N ILE A 6 9.75 10.10 7.81
CA ILE A 6 9.91 9.59 6.45
C ILE A 6 10.54 10.70 5.57
N LYS A 7 11.87 10.71 5.51
CA LYS A 7 12.64 11.70 4.75
C LYS A 7 12.49 11.55 3.23
N ASN A 8 12.38 10.32 2.73
CA ASN A 8 12.22 10.05 1.31
C ASN A 8 10.85 10.55 0.79
N LYS A 9 10.87 11.56 -0.10
CA LYS A 9 9.68 12.20 -0.66
C LYS A 9 8.82 11.21 -1.47
N THR A 10 9.46 10.34 -2.25
CA THR A 10 8.76 9.34 -3.07
C THR A 10 8.05 8.31 -2.18
N LEU A 11 8.73 7.84 -1.13
CA LEU A 11 8.14 6.91 -0.16
C LEU A 11 6.95 7.54 0.56
N ARG A 12 7.10 8.79 1.00
CA ARG A 12 6.02 9.55 1.64
C ARG A 12 4.81 9.69 0.72
N ALA A 13 5.02 10.12 -0.52
CA ALA A 13 3.96 10.25 -1.50
C ALA A 13 3.26 8.91 -1.78
N ARG A 14 4.00 7.80 -1.81
CA ARG A 14 3.41 6.45 -1.95
C ARG A 14 2.53 6.09 -0.76
N ILE A 15 3.01 6.34 0.47
CA ILE A 15 2.22 6.09 1.68
C ILE A 15 0.93 6.92 1.65
N GLU A 16 1.02 8.21 1.36
CA GLU A 16 -0.16 9.10 1.34
C GLU A 16 -1.16 8.72 0.24
N LYS A 17 -0.69 8.53 -1.00
CA LYS A 17 -1.56 8.37 -2.16
C LYS A 17 -2.08 6.95 -2.36
N GLU A 18 -1.33 5.95 -1.89
CA GLU A 18 -1.69 4.55 -2.11
C GLU A 18 -2.08 3.87 -0.81
N VAL A 19 -1.25 3.96 0.24
CA VAL A 19 -1.53 3.25 1.50
C VAL A 19 -2.69 3.91 2.24
N LEU A 20 -2.56 5.18 2.63
CA LEU A 20 -3.61 5.87 3.38
C LEU A 20 -4.92 5.93 2.59
N LYS A 21 -4.84 6.11 1.27
CA LYS A 21 -6.01 6.09 0.39
C LYS A 21 -6.81 4.78 0.46
N VAL A 22 -6.15 3.63 0.63
CA VAL A 22 -6.85 2.35 0.81
C VAL A 22 -7.66 2.35 2.10
N TYR A 23 -7.08 2.84 3.19
CA TYR A 23 -7.74 2.88 4.49
C TYR A 23 -8.84 3.96 4.57
N THR A 24 -8.78 5.01 3.76
CA THR A 24 -9.84 6.02 3.68
C THR A 24 -11.00 5.57 2.80
N ASP A 25 -10.70 4.92 1.66
CA ASP A 25 -11.71 4.66 0.62
C ASP A 25 -12.44 3.31 0.82
N LYS A 26 -11.81 2.35 1.50
CA LYS A 26 -12.39 1.02 1.73
C LYS A 26 -13.03 0.97 3.11
N LEU A 27 -14.34 0.77 3.14
CA LEU A 27 -15.14 0.80 4.38
C LEU A 27 -15.70 -0.57 4.79
N GLY A 28 -15.36 -1.65 4.06
CA GLY A 28 -15.99 -2.95 4.24
C GLY A 28 -15.92 -3.45 5.68
N ASP A 29 -14.72 -3.68 6.19
CA ASP A 29 -14.49 -4.14 7.55
C ASP A 29 -14.31 -3.00 8.58
N VAL A 30 -14.40 -1.75 8.13
CA VAL A 30 -14.18 -0.56 8.97
C VAL A 30 -15.36 -0.34 9.91
N LYS A 31 -15.04 0.04 11.15
CA LYS A 31 -16.01 0.47 12.14
C LYS A 31 -15.70 1.88 12.63
N GLN A 32 -16.74 2.65 12.86
CA GLN A 32 -16.68 3.94 13.53
C GLN A 32 -17.07 3.80 15.00
N LEU A 33 -16.38 4.52 15.87
CA LEU A 33 -16.75 4.64 17.27
C LEU A 33 -17.75 5.80 17.41
N ASN A 34 -18.96 5.52 17.89
CA ASN A 34 -19.95 6.57 18.15
C ASN A 34 -19.74 7.22 19.53
N SER A 35 -20.49 8.28 19.83
CA SER A 35 -20.46 9.00 21.11
C SER A 35 -20.90 8.17 22.31
N GLU A 36 -21.57 7.04 22.07
CA GLU A 36 -22.01 6.09 23.10
C GLU A 36 -20.96 5.00 23.36
N GLY A 37 -19.80 5.06 22.70
CA GLY A 37 -18.71 4.09 22.84
C GLY A 37 -18.95 2.78 22.08
N GLN A 38 -19.92 2.73 21.16
CA GLN A 38 -20.21 1.56 20.35
C GLN A 38 -19.50 1.62 19.00
N TYR A 39 -19.00 0.46 18.56
CA TYR A 39 -18.40 0.30 17.24
C TYR A 39 -19.45 -0.09 16.20
N LEU A 40 -19.78 0.84 15.32
CA LEU A 40 -20.75 0.65 14.25
C LEU A 40 -20.06 0.41 12.90
N PRO A 41 -20.55 -0.49 12.05
CA PRO A 41 -19.97 -0.69 10.72
C PRO A 41 -20.12 0.57 9.86
N CYS A 42 -19.08 0.91 9.09
CA CYS A 42 -19.11 2.05 8.17
C CYS A 42 -19.76 1.72 6.81
N SER A 43 -19.80 0.43 6.42
CA SER A 43 -20.48 -0.05 5.21
C SER A 43 -21.66 -0.96 5.59
N PRO A 44 -22.83 -0.82 4.95
CA PRO A 44 -23.97 -1.72 5.17
C PRO A 44 -23.65 -3.16 4.73
N LYS A 45 -22.72 -3.34 3.80
CA LYS A 45 -22.25 -4.66 3.35
C LYS A 45 -21.22 -5.28 4.30
N GLY A 46 -20.66 -4.50 5.23
CA GLY A 46 -19.68 -4.97 6.19
C GLY A 46 -18.54 -5.77 5.54
N ARG A 47 -18.16 -6.89 6.18
CA ARG A 47 -17.07 -7.78 5.72
C ARG A 47 -17.29 -8.42 4.36
N SER A 48 -18.51 -8.39 3.83
CA SER A 48 -18.83 -8.89 2.48
C SER A 48 -18.42 -7.89 1.38
N ASP A 49 -18.12 -6.65 1.74
CA ASP A 49 -17.53 -5.67 0.83
C ASP A 49 -16.00 -5.83 0.73
N THR A 50 -15.39 -5.01 -0.12
CA THR A 50 -13.95 -4.94 -0.31
C THR A 50 -13.24 -4.63 1.01
N GLN A 51 -12.44 -5.58 1.51
CA GLN A 51 -11.71 -5.45 2.77
C GLN A 51 -10.43 -4.64 2.59
N VAL A 52 -10.16 -3.76 3.55
CA VAL A 52 -9.00 -2.85 3.54
C VAL A 52 -7.70 -3.65 3.47
N GLN A 53 -7.54 -4.63 4.37
CA GLN A 53 -6.30 -5.40 4.49
C GLN A 53 -5.99 -6.22 3.21
N ALA A 54 -7.01 -6.81 2.60
CA ALA A 54 -6.86 -7.56 1.35
C ALA A 54 -6.38 -6.63 0.22
N THR A 55 -7.01 -5.46 0.08
CA THR A 55 -6.59 -4.49 -0.95
C THR A 55 -5.18 -3.94 -0.75
N PHE A 56 -4.77 -3.71 0.50
CA PHE A 56 -3.41 -3.32 0.82
C PHE A 56 -2.40 -4.40 0.43
N LEU A 57 -2.68 -5.67 0.76
CA LEU A 57 -1.80 -6.80 0.41
C LEU A 57 -1.67 -6.97 -1.11
N ASP A 58 -2.75 -6.80 -1.86
CA ASP A 58 -2.71 -6.90 -3.32
C ASP A 58 -1.92 -5.74 -3.97
N LEU A 59 -1.98 -4.54 -3.40
CA LEU A 59 -1.10 -3.43 -3.80
C LEU A 59 0.37 -3.75 -3.53
N ALA A 60 0.68 -4.31 -2.34
CA ALA A 60 2.05 -4.71 -2.01
C ALA A 60 2.60 -5.77 -2.97
N LYS A 61 1.80 -6.79 -3.31
CA LYS A 61 2.17 -7.82 -4.30
C LYS A 61 2.49 -7.22 -5.67
N LYS A 62 1.72 -6.22 -6.14
CA LYS A 62 1.98 -5.53 -7.41
C LYS A 62 3.33 -4.82 -7.42
N HIS A 63 3.69 -4.15 -6.32
CA HIS A 63 5.00 -3.49 -6.18
C HIS A 63 6.14 -4.51 -6.14
N LEU A 64 6.00 -5.60 -5.38
CA LEU A 64 7.00 -6.67 -5.35
C LEU A 64 7.24 -7.27 -6.75
N ALA A 65 6.18 -7.49 -7.53
CA ALA A 65 6.29 -7.96 -8.90
C ALA A 65 6.96 -6.93 -9.83
N ALA A 66 6.66 -5.63 -9.65
CA ALA A 66 7.29 -4.55 -10.41
C ALA A 66 8.79 -4.46 -10.13
N ASP A 67 9.19 -4.55 -8.87
CA ASP A 67 10.59 -4.54 -8.44
C ASP A 67 11.34 -5.76 -9.00
N ALA A 68 10.75 -6.96 -8.92
CA ALA A 68 11.32 -8.17 -9.51
C ALA A 68 11.52 -8.07 -11.03
N ASN A 69 10.62 -7.38 -11.73
CA ASN A 69 10.73 -7.15 -13.18
C ASN A 69 11.75 -6.06 -13.54
N ALA A 70 11.96 -5.07 -12.68
CA ALA A 70 13.00 -4.06 -12.88
C ALA A 70 14.40 -4.66 -12.80
N VAL A 71 14.62 -5.60 -11.87
CA VAL A 71 15.91 -6.33 -11.72
C VAL A 71 16.23 -7.18 -12.96
N LYS A 72 15.23 -7.78 -13.61
CA LYS A 72 15.44 -8.62 -14.81
C LYS A 72 15.78 -7.84 -16.07
N LYS A 73 15.57 -6.52 -16.10
CA LYS A 73 15.70 -5.68 -17.30
C LYS A 73 17.02 -4.93 -17.42
N THR A 74 17.98 -5.11 -16.52
CA THR A 74 19.31 -4.51 -16.70
C THR A 74 20.01 -5.16 -17.88
N PRO A 75 20.32 -4.43 -18.97
CA PRO A 75 21.14 -4.95 -20.04
C PRO A 75 22.54 -5.17 -19.47
N SER A 76 23.07 -6.38 -19.58
CA SER A 76 24.49 -6.63 -19.35
C SER A 76 25.25 -5.70 -20.31
N LYS A 77 25.91 -4.67 -19.76
CA LYS A 77 26.90 -3.91 -20.53
C LYS A 77 28.06 -4.85 -20.79
N SER A 78 27.97 -5.59 -21.89
CA SER A 78 29.12 -6.27 -22.50
C SER A 78 30.16 -5.20 -22.81
N ALA A 79 31.18 -5.12 -21.96
CA ALA A 79 32.33 -4.26 -22.16
C ALA A 79 33.05 -4.76 -23.41
N ARG A 80 32.85 -4.06 -24.53
CA ARG A 80 33.60 -4.26 -25.76
C ARG A 80 35.06 -3.87 -25.48
N SER A 81 35.86 -4.85 -25.07
CA SER A 81 37.31 -4.74 -24.95
C SER A 81 37.89 -4.35 -26.31
N ARG A 82 38.38 -3.12 -26.43
CA ARG A 82 39.26 -2.69 -27.51
C ARG A 82 40.69 -2.69 -26.96
N ARG A 83 41.51 -3.61 -27.47
CA ARG A 83 42.96 -3.47 -27.56
C ARG A 83 43.34 -3.60 -29.02
#